data_AF-A0A182WGV0-F1
#
_entry.id   AF-A0A182WGV0-F1
#
_cell.length_a   1.000
_cell.length_b   1.000
_cell.length_c   1.000
_cell.angle_alpha   90.00
_cell.angle_beta   90.00
_cell.angle_gamma   90.00
#
_symmetry.space_group_name_H-M   'P 1'
#
loop_
_entity.id
_entity.type
_entity.pdbx_description
1 polymer ?
#
loop_
_entity_poly.entity_id
_entity_poly.type
_entity_poly.pdbx_seq_one_letter_code
_entity_poly.pdbx_strand_id
1 'polypeptide(L)'
;MADAKSEIDSDAEQNYSLNSNVDPKNMQELTIYVQNLLQNVQDKFQTMSDQIISRIDDMGTRIDDLEKSIADLMQQAGVEGQDK
;
A
#
# COMPACT_ATOMS: atom_id res chain seq x y z
N MET A 1 26.72 16.78 -14.50
CA MET A 1 25.27 16.52 -14.40
C MET A 1 25.11 15.41 -13.37
N ALA A 2 24.96 15.78 -12.10
CA ALA A 2 24.80 14.84 -11.01
C ALA A 2 23.80 15.46 -10.03
N ASP A 3 22.51 15.35 -10.33
CA ASP A 3 21.43 15.77 -9.41
C ASP A 3 20.10 15.16 -9.87
N ALA A 4 19.92 13.86 -9.61
CA ALA A 4 18.64 13.17 -9.81
C ALA A 4 18.52 11.94 -8.89
N LYS A 5 18.88 12.06 -7.61
CA LYS A 5 18.88 10.92 -6.67
C LYS A 5 18.43 11.26 -5.24
N SER A 6 17.39 12.06 -5.03
CA SER A 6 16.98 12.34 -3.63
C SER A 6 15.57 12.91 -3.44
N GLU A 7 14.51 12.26 -3.96
CA GLU A 7 13.15 12.65 -3.52
C GLU A 7 12.22 11.48 -3.18
N ILE A 8 12.56 10.23 -3.55
CA ILE A 8 11.66 9.07 -3.34
C ILE A 8 11.95 8.32 -2.03
N ASP A 9 13.11 8.51 -1.39
CA ASP A 9 13.47 7.75 -0.18
C ASP A 9 12.94 8.35 1.13
N SER A 10 12.59 9.64 1.14
CA SER A 10 12.28 10.40 2.36
C SER A 10 11.01 9.91 3.07
N ASP A 11 9.98 9.51 2.33
CA ASP A 11 8.68 9.10 2.90
C ASP A 11 8.69 7.65 3.41
N ALA A 12 9.55 6.79 2.88
CA ALA A 12 9.67 5.41 3.31
C ALA A 12 10.53 5.29 4.59
N GLU A 13 11.62 6.06 4.70
CA GLU A 13 12.53 6.00 5.84
C GLU A 13 11.94 6.59 7.13
N GLN A 14 11.07 7.62 7.03
CA GLN A 14 10.37 8.16 8.21
C GLN A 14 9.40 7.15 8.83
N ASN A 15 8.91 6.17 8.07
CA ASN A 15 7.93 5.21 8.55
C ASN A 15 8.56 4.10 9.43
N TYR A 16 9.86 3.84 9.33
CA TYR A 16 10.55 2.82 10.15
C TYR A 16 11.29 3.37 11.37
N SER A 17 11.29 4.69 11.56
CA SER A 17 11.83 5.28 12.78
C SER A 17 10.88 5.01 13.95
N LEU A 18 11.10 3.88 14.63
CA LEU A 18 10.58 3.59 15.96
C LEU A 18 11.08 4.69 16.90
N ASN A 19 10.35 5.81 16.94
CA ASN A 19 10.66 6.95 17.81
C ASN A 19 10.35 6.56 19.26
N SER A 20 11.28 5.85 19.88
CA SER A 20 11.20 5.55 21.30
C SER A 20 12.60 5.60 21.90
N ASN A 21 13.14 6.81 22.05
CA ASN A 21 14.34 7.10 22.87
C ASN A 21 14.01 6.98 24.38
N VAL A 22 13.25 5.96 24.75
CA VAL A 22 12.80 5.73 26.13
C VAL A 22 13.49 4.47 26.62
N ASP A 23 14.53 4.66 27.43
CA ASP A 23 15.17 3.57 28.16
C ASP A 23 14.36 3.33 29.45
N PRO A 24 13.55 2.26 29.54
CA PRO A 24 12.65 2.05 30.66
C PRO A 24 13.44 1.77 31.95
N LYS A 25 13.21 2.55 33.00
CA LYS A 25 14.01 2.50 34.25
C LYS A 25 13.53 1.44 35.23
N ASN A 26 12.35 0.88 35.02
CA ASN A 26 11.76 -0.16 35.86
C ASN A 26 10.81 -1.08 35.05
N MET A 27 10.37 -2.18 35.66
CA MET A 27 9.53 -3.21 35.01
C MET A 27 8.17 -2.68 34.54
N GLN A 28 7.60 -1.70 35.23
CA GLN A 28 6.31 -1.10 34.85
C GLN A 28 6.47 -0.24 33.59
N GLU A 29 7.50 0.60 33.54
CA GLU A 29 7.86 1.39 32.36
C GLU A 29 8.20 0.50 31.16
N LEU A 30 8.91 -0.61 31.39
CA LEU A 30 9.21 -1.58 30.32
C LEU A 30 7.93 -2.20 29.76
N THR A 31 6.98 -2.55 30.61
CA THR A 31 5.69 -3.12 30.18
C THR A 31 4.92 -2.12 29.31
N ILE A 32 4.83 -0.86 29.75
CA ILE A 32 4.17 0.22 29.01
C ILE A 32 4.89 0.48 27.67
N TYR A 33 6.22 0.47 27.67
CA TYR A 33 7.03 0.63 26.47
C TYR A 33 6.74 -0.45 25.44
N VAL A 34 6.76 -1.73 25.86
CA VAL A 34 6.46 -2.87 24.98
C VAL A 34 5.03 -2.78 24.47
N GLN A 35 4.07 -2.41 25.31
CA GLN A 35 2.68 -2.23 24.89
C GLN A 35 2.55 -1.15 23.81
N ASN A 36 3.19 0.01 23.99
CA ASN A 36 3.19 1.09 23.01
C ASN A 36 3.88 0.70 21.71
N LEU A 37 4.98 -0.06 21.80
CA LEU A 37 5.70 -0.56 20.64
C LEU A 37 4.83 -1.52 19.82
N LEU A 38 4.16 -2.46 20.48
CA LEU A 38 3.26 -3.41 19.82
C LEU A 38 2.08 -2.70 19.17
N GLN A 39 1.48 -1.71 19.86
CA GLN A 39 0.42 -0.90 19.28
C GLN A 39 0.89 -0.14 18.04
N ASN A 40 2.08 0.46 18.08
CA ASN A 40 2.62 1.18 16.94
C ASN A 40 2.87 0.27 15.73
N VAL A 41 3.38 -0.95 15.97
CA VAL A 41 3.56 -1.96 14.90
C VAL A 41 2.21 -2.38 14.33
N GLN A 42 1.19 -2.56 15.16
CA GLN A 42 -0.16 -2.90 14.72
C GLN A 42 -0.76 -1.79 13.85
N ASP A 43 -0.68 -0.54 14.29
CA ASP A 43 -1.23 0.63 13.57
C ASP A 43 -0.54 0.80 12.21
N LYS A 44 0.78 0.60 12.15
CA LYS A 44 1.55 0.64 10.90
C LYS A 44 1.16 -0.51 9.97
N PHE A 45 1.04 -1.73 10.49
CA PHE A 45 0.63 -2.88 9.70
C PHE A 45 -0.79 -2.70 9.14
N GLN A 46 -1.71 -2.16 9.94
CA GLN A 46 -3.07 -1.85 9.49
C GLN A 46 -3.03 -0.80 8.37
N THR A 47 -2.30 0.29 8.56
CA THR A 47 -2.15 1.35 7.54
C THR A 47 -1.59 0.79 6.23
N MET A 48 -0.55 -0.05 6.29
CA MET A 48 0.00 -0.70 5.10
C MET A 48 -1.01 -1.65 4.45
N SER A 49 -1.78 -2.40 5.24
CA SER A 49 -2.82 -3.31 4.74
C SER A 49 -3.92 -2.53 4.02
N ASP A 50 -4.37 -1.42 4.59
CA ASP A 50 -5.39 -0.55 3.99
C ASP A 50 -4.91 0.04 2.65
N GLN A 51 -3.62 0.43 2.56
CA GLN A 51 -3.02 0.90 1.31
C GLN A 51 -2.96 -0.20 0.23
N ILE A 52 -2.69 -1.45 0.62
CA ILE A 52 -2.69 -2.59 -0.31
C ILE A 52 -4.11 -2.85 -0.83
N ILE A 53 -5.11 -2.84 0.06
CA ILE A 53 -6.52 -3.03 -0.32
C ILE A 53 -6.96 -1.93 -1.30
N SER A 54 -6.67 -0.66 -0.99
CA SER A 54 -7.00 0.45 -1.89
C SER A 54 -6.38 0.28 -3.28
N ARG A 55 -5.12 -0.17 -3.37
CA ARG A 55 -4.47 -0.44 -4.66
C ARG A 55 -5.12 -1.60 -5.41
N ILE A 56 -5.61 -2.63 -4.70
CA ILE A 56 -6.34 -3.76 -5.30
C ILE A 56 -7.69 -3.28 -5.86
N ASP A 57 -8.42 -2.46 -5.12
CA ASP A 57 -9.70 -1.89 -5.57
C ASP A 57 -9.53 -1.03 -6.83
N ASP A 58 -8.47 -0.19 -6.86
CA ASP A 58 -8.10 0.59 -8.04
C ASP A 58 -7.75 -0.31 -9.24
N MET A 59 -7.01 -1.40 -9.00
CA MET A 59 -6.71 -2.37 -10.05
C MET A 59 -7.97 -3.08 -10.55
N GLY A 60 -8.91 -3.43 -9.67
CA GLY A 60 -10.20 -4.01 -10.04
C GLY A 60 -10.98 -3.09 -10.98
N THR A 61 -11.10 -1.81 -10.62
CA THR A 61 -11.78 -0.81 -11.46
C THR A 61 -11.12 -0.68 -12.84
N ARG A 62 -9.78 -0.68 -12.89
CA ARG A 62 -9.04 -0.63 -14.16
C ARG A 62 -9.23 -1.89 -15.01
N ILE A 63 -9.39 -3.06 -14.38
CA ILE A 63 -9.69 -4.31 -15.08
C ILE A 63 -11.09 -4.22 -15.70
N ASP A 64 -12.09 -3.76 -14.95
CA ASP A 64 -13.46 -3.59 -15.45
C ASP A 64 -13.49 -2.65 -16.67
N ASP A 65 -12.75 -1.54 -16.62
CA ASP A 65 -12.62 -0.60 -17.74
C ASP A 65 -11.94 -1.24 -18.97
N LEU A 66 -10.94 -2.09 -18.75
CA LEU A 66 -10.26 -2.84 -19.81
C LEU A 66 -11.20 -3.89 -20.42
N GLU A 67 -11.96 -4.62 -19.61
CA GLU A 67 -12.95 -5.59 -20.09
C GLU A 67 -14.01 -4.93 -20.97
N LYS A 68 -14.50 -3.76 -20.55
CA LYS A 68 -15.44 -2.96 -21.35
C LYS A 68 -14.82 -2.50 -22.67
N SER A 69 -13.60 -1.97 -22.63
CA SER A 69 -12.88 -1.51 -23.83
C SER A 69 -12.64 -2.65 -24.82
N ILE A 70 -12.36 -3.86 -24.34
CA ILE A 70 -12.19 -5.06 -25.16
C ILE A 70 -13.53 -5.47 -25.77
N ALA A 71 -14.63 -5.47 -25.00
CA ALA A 71 -15.96 -5.80 -25.51
C ALA A 71 -16.38 -4.84 -26.64
N ASP A 72 -16.18 -3.54 -26.45
CA ASP A 72 -16.46 -2.52 -27.45
C ASP A 72 -15.61 -2.72 -28.73
N LEU A 73 -14.32 -3.06 -28.58
CA LEU A 73 -13.42 -3.37 -29.70
C LEU A 73 -13.84 -4.65 -30.44
N MET A 74 -14.24 -5.70 -29.73
CA MET A 74 -14.73 -6.96 -30.32
C MET A 74 -16.01 -6.72 -31.13
N GLN A 75 -16.93 -5.91 -30.60
CA GLN A 75 -18.13 -5.49 -31.31
C GLN A 75 -17.79 -4.66 -32.56
N GLN A 76 -16.90 -3.66 -32.43
CA GLN A 76 -16.51 -2.80 -33.55
C GLN A 76 -15.77 -3.55 -34.66
N ALA A 77 -14.94 -4.52 -34.30
CA ALA A 77 -14.23 -5.38 -35.26
C ALA A 77 -15.15 -6.44 -35.90
N GLY A 78 -16.43 -6.50 -35.53
CA GLY A 78 -17.40 -7.44 -36.09
C GLY A 78 -17.08 -8.90 -35.74
N VAL A 79 -16.33 -9.14 -34.66
CA VAL A 79 -15.95 -10.49 -34.22
C VAL A 79 -17.12 -11.21 -33.53
N GLU A 80 -18.22 -10.49 -33.26
CA GLU A 80 -19.53 -11.06 -32.91
C GLU A 80 -20.16 -11.78 -34.12
N GLY A 81 -19.60 -12.91 -34.57
CA GLY A 81 -20.23 -13.63 -35.69
C GLY A 81 -19.51 -14.78 -36.38
N GLN A 82 -18.50 -15.44 -35.80
CA GLN A 82 -17.88 -16.62 -36.43
C GLN A 82 -17.77 -17.83 -35.51
N ASP A 83 -18.81 -18.10 -34.72
CA ASP A 83 -19.03 -19.42 -34.13
C ASP A 83 -20.48 -19.84 -34.43
N LYS A 84 -20.69 -20.38 -35.64
CA LYS A 84 -21.82 -21.26 -35.98
C LYS A 84 -21.28 -22.48 -36.69
#